data_AF-A0A534I1G7-F1
#
_entry.id   AF-A0A534I1G7-F1
#
_cell.length_a   1.000
_cell.length_b   1.000
_cell.length_c   1.000
_cell.angle_alpha   90.00
_cell.angle_beta   90.00
_cell.angle_gamma   90.00
#
_symmetry.space_group_name_H-M   'P 1'
#
loop_
_entity.id
_entity.type
_entity.pdbx_description
1 polymer ?
#
loop_
_entity_poly.entity_id
_entity_poly.type
_entity_poly.pdbx_seq_one_letter_code
_entity_poly.pdbx_strand_id
1 'polypeptide(L)'
;MKRIAELFECCGEKISQHGGRIGLPGSVHAWTRGGKQARVAKVFAHHYSGELLALQAACCPPILLTPNHKVFAALRSDLEDVRCIAAAELTTDHYLLVPKEQAGNGIRIDAAGTLDTGATLLVNVRRVEETLYEGPVYNLEIDDPDHSYLAPFVAVSNCQNWDMSKSREMDTLADRASPEELADAANRLGCASVAFTYNDPVVFMEYAIDTARACRARGIRSVAVTAGYMCAEPRAEFFRLMDAANVDLKAFTERFYYKICGGALAPVLETLEYLKRETRVWFEITTLLIPGENDSDDELDRLTGWIGDRLGPDVPLHFTAFHPDWKMLDKPRTPSATLTRARHIALANGLRYVYTGNVHDREGGSTYCPHCHTRLIERDWYELGEWKLTDTGVCRRCGTAIPGVFAGPPGDWGARRLGVRLAARMGTAR
;
A
#
# COMPACT_ATOMS: atom_id res chain seq x y z
N MET A 1 32.86 15.71 2.41
CA MET A 1 31.61 15.00 2.76
C MET A 1 31.98 13.88 3.71
N LYS A 2 31.38 13.80 4.90
CA LYS A 2 31.60 12.69 5.84
C LYS A 2 31.16 11.38 5.19
N ARG A 3 31.84 10.27 5.44
CA ARG A 3 31.37 8.94 4.96
C ARG A 3 30.00 8.66 5.59
N ILE A 4 29.09 7.98 4.89
CA ILE A 4 27.75 7.67 5.44
C ILE A 4 27.85 6.94 6.79
N ALA A 5 28.86 6.09 6.94
CA ALA A 5 29.20 5.45 8.22
C ALA A 5 29.52 6.45 9.34
N GLU A 6 30.28 7.51 9.06
CA GLU A 6 30.61 8.56 10.04
C GLU A 6 29.38 9.41 10.39
N LEU A 7 28.53 9.69 9.39
CA LEU A 7 27.25 10.37 9.60
C LEU A 7 26.34 9.56 10.51
N PHE A 8 26.25 8.25 10.26
CA PHE A 8 25.52 7.32 11.11
C PHE A 8 26.06 7.33 12.54
N GLU A 9 27.38 7.26 12.72
CA GLU A 9 27.97 7.23 14.06
C GLU A 9 27.77 8.54 14.85
N CYS A 10 27.72 9.68 14.16
CA CYS A 10 27.44 10.99 14.75
C CYS A 10 25.97 11.21 15.16
N CYS A 11 25.04 10.31 14.80
CA CYS A 11 23.63 10.45 15.19
C CYS A 11 23.50 10.24 16.71
N GLY A 12 22.92 11.23 17.41
CA GLY A 12 22.69 11.16 18.86
C GLY A 12 21.63 10.13 19.24
N GLU A 13 20.60 9.99 18.41
CA GLU A 13 19.57 8.96 18.54
C GLU A 13 19.78 7.87 17.48
N LYS A 14 19.81 6.61 17.92
CA LYS A 14 19.94 5.43 17.05
C LYS A 14 18.86 4.41 17.45
N ILE A 15 17.94 4.14 16.53
CA ILE A 15 16.83 3.21 16.71
C ILE A 15 17.25 1.85 16.13
N SER A 16 17.13 0.78 16.91
CA SER A 16 17.38 -0.59 16.42
C SER A 16 16.08 -1.19 15.86
N GLN A 17 16.12 -1.74 14.65
CA GLN A 17 14.95 -2.29 13.96
C GLN A 17 15.37 -3.46 13.04
N HIS A 18 14.80 -4.65 13.25
CA HIS A 18 14.93 -5.84 12.39
C HIS A 18 16.39 -6.17 11.93
N GLY A 19 17.36 -6.15 12.84
CA GLY A 19 18.76 -6.46 12.52
C GLY A 19 19.54 -5.31 11.85
N GLY A 20 18.90 -4.17 11.62
CA GLY A 20 19.49 -2.89 11.24
C GLY A 20 19.34 -1.82 12.32
N ARG A 21 19.94 -0.66 12.07
CA ARG A 21 19.93 0.52 12.94
C ARG A 21 19.66 1.76 12.10
N ILE A 22 18.91 2.69 12.67
CA ILE A 22 18.49 3.94 12.04
C ILE A 22 19.01 5.09 12.89
N GLY A 23 19.88 5.91 12.33
CA GLY A 23 20.31 7.17 12.93
C GLY A 23 19.43 8.31 12.43
N LEU A 24 19.07 9.23 13.32
CA LEU A 24 18.36 10.46 12.98
C LEU A 24 19.35 11.64 12.96
N PRO A 25 19.82 12.07 11.77
CA PRO A 25 20.76 13.18 11.69
C PRO A 25 20.01 14.51 11.84
N GLY A 26 20.42 15.35 12.81
CA GLY A 26 19.70 16.59 13.12
C GLY A 26 19.66 17.61 11.97
N SER A 27 20.82 18.04 11.47
CA SER A 27 20.92 19.16 10.51
C SER A 27 21.77 18.81 9.28
N VAL A 28 21.65 17.57 8.79
CA VAL A 28 22.42 17.11 7.62
C VAL A 28 21.57 17.26 6.36
N HIS A 29 22.19 17.75 5.29
CA HIS A 29 21.61 17.85 3.97
C HIS A 29 22.44 17.05 2.97
N ALA A 30 21.78 16.49 1.96
CA ALA A 30 22.41 15.85 0.82
C ALA A 30 21.90 16.47 -0.48
N TRP A 31 22.68 16.33 -1.54
CA TRP A 31 22.30 16.77 -2.88
C TRP A 31 21.52 15.66 -3.59
N THR A 32 20.43 16.01 -4.25
CA THR A 32 19.63 15.11 -5.09
C THR A 32 20.18 15.07 -6.52
N ARG A 33 19.69 14.14 -7.34
CA ARG A 33 20.03 14.06 -8.78
C ARG A 33 19.63 15.32 -9.55
N GLY A 34 18.62 16.04 -9.05
CA GLY A 34 18.17 17.32 -9.62
C GLY A 34 19.06 18.51 -9.25
N GLY A 35 20.16 18.29 -8.51
CA GLY A 35 21.04 19.38 -8.07
C GLY A 35 20.49 20.18 -6.89
N LYS A 36 19.42 19.74 -6.22
CA LYS A 36 18.84 20.44 -5.07
C LYS A 36 19.40 19.89 -3.75
N GLN A 37 19.58 20.76 -2.75
CA GLN A 37 19.80 20.31 -1.37
C GLN A 37 18.48 19.92 -0.70
N ALA A 38 18.48 18.75 -0.09
CA ALA A 38 17.36 18.25 0.69
C ALA A 38 17.84 17.67 2.02
N ARG A 39 16.97 17.72 3.02
CA ARG A 39 17.28 17.25 4.37
C ARG A 39 17.41 15.73 4.35
N VAL A 40 18.45 15.22 5.02
CA VAL A 40 18.55 13.79 5.30
C VAL A 40 17.60 13.47 6.44
N ALA A 41 16.55 12.70 6.18
CA ALA A 41 15.57 12.30 7.18
C ALA A 41 16.12 11.19 8.08
N LYS A 42 16.85 10.21 7.50
CA LYS A 42 17.38 9.03 8.20
C LYS A 42 18.71 8.58 7.60
N VAL A 43 19.56 8.00 8.45
CA VAL A 43 20.75 7.23 8.03
C VAL A 43 20.57 5.79 8.47
N PHE A 44 20.67 4.84 7.57
CA PHE A 44 20.53 3.41 7.86
C PHE A 44 21.88 2.74 7.95
N ALA A 45 21.99 1.77 8.84
CA ALA A 45 23.11 0.83 8.93
C ALA A 45 22.55 -0.57 9.16
N HIS A 46 22.92 -1.56 8.36
CA HIS A 46 22.55 -2.96 8.63
C HIS A 46 23.68 -3.90 8.24
N HIS A 47 23.70 -5.08 8.82
CA HIS A 47 24.68 -6.10 8.47
C HIS A 47 24.31 -6.76 7.13
N TYR A 48 25.26 -6.79 6.21
CA TYR A 48 25.15 -7.42 4.90
C TYR A 48 26.24 -8.48 4.76
N SER A 49 25.83 -9.65 4.25
CA SER A 49 26.72 -10.74 3.85
C SER A 49 26.37 -11.14 2.42
N GLY A 50 27.33 -11.04 1.52
CA GLY A 50 27.13 -11.30 0.10
C GLY A 50 28.12 -10.54 -0.78
N GLU A 51 27.83 -10.47 -2.07
CA GLU A 51 28.67 -9.76 -3.03
C GLU A 51 28.37 -8.26 -3.00
N LEU A 52 29.41 -7.43 -3.02
CA LEU A 52 29.33 -6.02 -3.35
C LEU A 52 29.92 -5.78 -4.74
N LEU A 53 29.37 -4.79 -5.42
CA LEU A 53 29.86 -4.28 -6.69
C LEU A 53 30.74 -3.06 -6.42
N ALA A 54 32.03 -3.20 -6.73
CA ALA A 54 32.98 -2.10 -6.81
C ALA A 54 32.88 -1.45 -8.19
N LEU A 55 32.18 -0.32 -8.22
CA LEU A 55 31.92 0.45 -9.42
C LEU A 55 32.94 1.57 -9.55
N GLN A 56 33.69 1.57 -10.66
CA GLN A 56 34.59 2.65 -11.04
C GLN A 56 34.02 3.37 -12.26
N ALA A 57 33.59 4.60 -12.07
CA ALA A 57 33.18 5.50 -13.15
C ALA A 57 34.31 6.50 -13.46
N ALA A 58 34.33 7.04 -14.68
CA ALA A 58 35.32 8.04 -15.06
C ALA A 58 35.24 9.26 -14.13
N CYS A 59 36.37 9.81 -13.69
CA CYS A 59 36.40 11.07 -12.92
C CYS A 59 35.62 11.04 -11.57
N CYS A 60 35.11 9.89 -11.13
CA CYS A 60 34.43 9.69 -9.87
C CYS A 60 35.24 8.76 -8.97
N PRO A 61 35.27 8.98 -7.65
CA PRO A 61 35.78 7.98 -6.70
C PRO A 61 35.02 6.66 -6.84
N PRO A 62 35.67 5.51 -6.59
CA PRO A 62 34.99 4.22 -6.59
C PRO A 62 33.87 4.19 -5.54
N ILE A 63 32.79 3.50 -5.88
CA ILE A 63 31.65 3.27 -4.97
C ILE A 63 31.41 1.77 -4.81
N LEU A 64 31.15 1.35 -3.58
CA LEU A 64 30.73 -0.01 -3.26
C LEU A 64 29.20 -0.02 -3.12
N LEU A 65 28.55 -0.89 -3.87
CA LEU A 65 27.09 -1.02 -3.90
C LEU A 65 26.67 -2.47 -3.70
N THR A 66 25.58 -2.70 -2.97
CA THR A 66 24.91 -4.01 -3.03
C THR A 66 24.31 -4.21 -4.43
N PRO A 67 24.22 -5.43 -4.97
CA PRO A 67 23.70 -5.70 -6.32
C PRO A 67 22.33 -5.08 -6.62
N ASN A 68 21.45 -5.02 -5.61
CA ASN A 68 20.10 -4.46 -5.74
C ASN A 68 20.03 -2.93 -5.55
N HIS A 69 21.14 -2.27 -5.22
CA HIS A 69 21.14 -0.83 -5.02
C HIS A 69 20.80 -0.12 -6.32
N LYS A 70 19.91 0.86 -6.27
CA LYS A 70 19.39 1.51 -7.46
C LYS A 70 20.25 2.72 -7.83
N VAL A 71 20.66 2.78 -9.09
CA VAL A 71 21.50 3.83 -9.67
C VAL A 71 20.81 4.45 -10.88
N PHE A 72 21.09 5.72 -11.15
CA PHE A 72 20.59 6.39 -12.35
C PHE A 72 21.61 6.26 -13.48
N ALA A 73 21.26 5.52 -14.52
CA ALA A 73 22.15 5.21 -15.63
C ALA A 73 21.44 5.24 -16.99
N ALA A 74 22.19 5.54 -18.04
CA ALA A 74 21.78 5.44 -19.44
C ALA A 74 22.69 4.45 -20.17
N LEU A 75 22.18 3.80 -21.21
CA LEU A 75 22.97 2.94 -22.09
C LEU A 75 23.72 3.79 -23.13
N ARG A 76 24.91 3.36 -23.54
CA ARG A 76 25.68 4.00 -24.61
C ARG A 76 24.87 4.20 -25.91
N SER A 77 23.94 3.29 -26.20
CA SER A 77 23.07 3.33 -27.37
C SER A 77 21.94 4.36 -27.28
N ASP A 78 21.57 4.79 -26.07
CA ASP A 78 20.49 5.74 -25.82
C ASP A 78 20.80 6.56 -24.56
N LEU A 79 21.51 7.67 -24.76
CA LEU A 79 22.03 8.52 -23.70
C LEU A 79 20.97 9.52 -23.18
N GLU A 80 19.83 9.65 -23.86
CA GLU A 80 18.72 10.51 -23.43
C GLU A 80 17.82 9.79 -22.41
N ASP A 81 17.78 8.46 -22.46
CA ASP A 81 16.98 7.61 -21.58
C ASP A 81 17.72 7.20 -20.30
N VAL A 82 17.74 8.12 -19.33
CA VAL A 82 18.28 7.84 -18.00
C VAL A 82 17.25 7.10 -17.15
N ARG A 83 17.56 5.85 -16.79
CA ARG A 83 16.70 4.97 -16.00
C ARG A 83 17.27 4.70 -14.62
N CYS A 84 16.39 4.35 -13.68
CA CYS A 84 16.75 3.87 -12.36
C CYS A 84 16.88 2.33 -12.38
N ILE A 85 18.09 1.80 -12.47
CA ILE A 85 18.38 0.37 -12.64
C ILE A 85 19.13 -0.19 -11.42
N ALA A 86 19.13 -1.52 -11.24
CA ALA A 86 19.93 -2.14 -10.19
C ALA A 86 21.43 -2.10 -10.55
N ALA A 87 22.29 -1.98 -9.54
CA ALA A 87 23.74 -1.97 -9.73
C ALA A 87 24.24 -3.24 -10.44
N ALA A 88 23.59 -4.39 -10.23
CA ALA A 88 23.90 -5.66 -10.91
C ALA A 88 23.69 -5.63 -12.43
N GLU A 89 22.89 -4.68 -12.93
CA GLU A 89 22.64 -4.53 -14.36
C GLU A 89 23.71 -3.66 -15.05
N LEU A 90 24.58 -3.01 -14.26
CA LEU A 90 25.62 -2.14 -14.80
C LEU A 90 26.71 -2.93 -15.53
N THR A 91 27.09 -2.36 -16.66
CA THR A 91 28.22 -2.80 -17.48
C THR A 91 29.03 -1.59 -17.92
N THR A 92 30.17 -1.81 -18.58
CA THR A 92 30.98 -0.73 -19.16
C THR A 92 30.32 0.02 -20.32
N ASP A 93 29.17 -0.46 -20.80
CA ASP A 93 28.31 0.23 -21.76
C ASP A 93 27.36 1.24 -21.12
N HIS A 94 27.32 1.32 -19.79
CA HIS A 94 26.50 2.29 -19.08
C HIS A 94 27.23 3.61 -18.82
N TYR A 95 26.44 4.66 -18.69
CA TYR A 95 26.84 5.99 -18.23
C TYR A 95 26.01 6.35 -17.00
N LEU A 96 26.66 6.83 -15.94
CA LEU A 96 26.02 7.21 -14.69
C LEU A 96 25.72 8.70 -14.67
N LEU A 97 24.59 9.08 -14.07
CA LEU A 97 24.20 10.47 -13.91
C LEU A 97 24.93 11.13 -12.73
N VAL A 98 25.54 12.29 -13.00
CA VAL A 98 26.25 13.15 -12.04
C VAL A 98 25.77 14.59 -12.20
N PRO A 99 25.17 15.24 -11.19
CA PRO A 99 24.73 16.64 -11.32
C PRO A 99 25.89 17.62 -11.44
N LYS A 100 25.80 18.57 -12.37
CA LYS A 100 26.90 19.51 -12.66
C LYS A 100 27.24 20.45 -11.51
N GLU A 101 26.23 20.92 -10.77
CA GLU A 101 26.44 21.81 -9.61
C GLU A 101 27.40 21.20 -8.58
N GLN A 102 27.51 19.87 -8.55
CA GLN A 102 28.40 19.13 -7.64
C GLN A 102 29.71 18.66 -8.30
N ALA A 103 29.77 18.62 -9.63
CA ALA A 103 31.02 18.44 -10.37
C ALA A 103 31.93 19.69 -10.31
N GLY A 104 31.37 20.86 -9.98
CA GLY A 104 32.00 22.18 -10.10
C GLY A 104 32.63 22.81 -8.86
N ASN A 105 32.98 22.07 -7.80
CA ASN A 105 33.79 22.59 -6.68
C ASN A 105 35.28 22.69 -7.05
N GLY A 106 35.59 23.36 -8.17
CA GLY A 106 36.96 23.62 -8.63
C GLY A 106 37.64 22.47 -9.39
N ILE A 107 36.94 21.37 -9.69
CA ILE A 107 37.46 20.31 -10.55
C ILE A 107 36.98 20.56 -11.97
N ARG A 108 37.88 20.99 -12.87
CA ARG A 108 37.64 20.86 -14.31
C ARG A 108 37.56 19.37 -14.62
N ILE A 109 36.36 18.86 -14.89
CA ILE A 109 36.20 17.55 -15.52
C ILE A 109 36.48 17.74 -17.02
N ASP A 110 37.76 17.78 -17.38
CA ASP A 110 38.21 17.62 -18.75
C ASP A 110 38.86 16.24 -18.85
N ALA A 111 38.10 15.23 -19.29
CA ALA A 111 38.60 13.87 -19.42
C ALA A 111 37.63 12.97 -20.20
N ALA A 112 38.18 12.25 -21.17
CA ALA A 112 37.50 11.25 -21.99
C ALA A 112 36.49 10.39 -21.19
N GLY A 113 35.28 10.22 -21.75
CA GLY A 113 34.23 9.39 -21.15
C GLY A 113 33.21 10.13 -20.29
N THR A 114 33.17 11.47 -20.36
CA THR A 114 32.10 12.29 -19.77
C THR A 114 31.32 12.97 -20.89
N LEU A 115 29.99 13.01 -20.78
CA LEU A 115 29.08 13.68 -21.70
C LEU A 115 28.27 14.72 -20.95
N ASP A 116 28.23 15.93 -21.51
CA ASP A 116 27.49 17.04 -20.95
C ASP A 116 26.06 17.06 -21.51
N THR A 117 25.05 16.99 -20.63
CA THR A 117 23.63 17.01 -21.01
C THR A 117 22.89 18.24 -20.46
N GLY A 118 23.60 19.32 -20.18
CA GLY A 118 23.01 20.56 -19.67
C GLY A 118 23.12 20.69 -18.15
N ALA A 119 22.12 20.25 -17.38
CA ALA A 119 22.15 20.33 -15.91
C ALA A 119 22.96 19.17 -15.25
N THR A 120 23.24 18.13 -16.01
CA THR A 120 23.89 16.89 -15.57
C THR A 120 25.05 16.50 -16.46
N LEU A 121 25.91 15.62 -15.95
CA LEU A 121 26.95 14.91 -16.67
C LEU A 121 26.59 13.42 -16.69
N LEU A 122 26.83 12.78 -17.82
CA LEU A 122 26.80 11.34 -17.97
C LEU A 122 28.23 10.83 -18.00
N VAL A 123 28.55 9.94 -17.07
CA VAL A 123 29.92 9.50 -16.81
C VAL A 123 30.05 8.02 -17.09
N ASN A 124 30.93 7.63 -18.00
CA ASN A 124 31.12 6.23 -18.39
C ASN A 124 31.57 5.36 -17.22
N VAL A 125 30.91 4.20 -17.09
CA VAL A 125 31.36 3.10 -16.23
C VAL A 125 32.61 2.49 -16.86
N ARG A 126 33.74 2.55 -16.15
CA ARG A 126 35.02 1.98 -16.60
C ARG A 126 35.18 0.53 -16.19
N ARG A 127 34.63 0.17 -15.03
CA ARG A 127 34.81 -1.15 -14.45
C ARG A 127 33.73 -1.43 -13.41
N VAL A 128 33.26 -2.68 -13.37
CA VAL A 128 32.40 -3.25 -12.34
C VAL A 128 33.08 -4.54 -11.89
N GLU A 129 33.45 -4.63 -10.61
CA GLU A 129 34.09 -5.80 -10.02
C GLU A 129 33.26 -6.30 -8.85
N GLU A 130 33.08 -7.62 -8.75
CA GLU A 130 32.41 -8.25 -7.62
C GLU A 130 33.43 -8.54 -6.51
N THR A 131 33.05 -8.29 -5.27
CA THR A 131 33.86 -8.65 -4.10
C THR A 131 32.97 -9.19 -2.99
N LEU A 132 33.38 -10.29 -2.37
CA LEU A 132 32.68 -10.81 -1.20
C LEU A 132 32.86 -9.87 -0.02
N TYR A 133 31.77 -9.62 0.69
CA TYR A 133 31.74 -8.70 1.81
C TYR A 133 30.87 -9.25 2.94
N GLU A 134 31.35 -9.06 4.16
CA GLU A 134 30.59 -9.30 5.37
C GLU A 134 30.84 -8.13 6.33
N GLY A 135 29.77 -7.40 6.68
CA GLY A 135 29.90 -6.21 7.51
C GLY A 135 28.74 -5.23 7.38
N PRO A 136 28.84 -4.06 8.02
CA PRO A 136 27.78 -3.05 7.96
C PRO A 136 27.80 -2.27 6.64
N VAL A 137 26.65 -2.20 5.98
CA VAL A 137 26.41 -1.29 4.85
C VAL A 137 25.46 -0.16 5.26
N TYR A 138 25.56 0.97 4.58
CA TYR A 138 24.89 2.21 4.98
C TYR A 138 24.12 2.85 3.84
N ASN A 139 23.05 3.58 4.18
CA ASN A 139 22.23 4.29 3.20
C ASN A 139 21.54 5.53 3.81
N LEU A 140 20.97 6.41 2.98
CA LEU A 140 20.26 7.62 3.38
C LEU A 140 18.78 7.60 2.95
N GLU A 141 17.91 8.18 3.77
CA GLU A 141 16.57 8.64 3.39
C GLU A 141 16.61 10.16 3.23
N ILE A 142 16.18 10.67 2.08
CA ILE A 142 16.12 12.11 1.78
C ILE A 142 14.66 12.55 1.75
N ASP A 143 14.40 13.67 2.42
CA ASP A 143 13.11 14.38 2.46
C ASP A 143 12.91 15.22 1.19
N ASP A 144 12.86 14.53 0.04
CA ASP A 144 12.60 15.11 -1.27
C ASP A 144 11.81 14.10 -2.13
N PRO A 145 10.81 14.55 -2.92
CA PRO A 145 10.01 13.67 -3.77
C PRO A 145 10.81 12.89 -4.81
N ASP A 146 11.99 13.38 -5.21
CA ASP A 146 12.86 12.70 -6.16
C ASP A 146 13.56 11.47 -5.56
N HIS A 147 13.57 11.37 -4.22
CA HIS A 147 14.05 10.20 -3.50
C HIS A 147 15.47 9.75 -3.91
N SER A 148 16.34 10.69 -4.28
CA SER A 148 17.69 10.44 -4.73
C SER A 148 18.71 11.18 -3.88
N TYR A 149 19.94 10.69 -3.85
CA TYR A 149 21.07 11.40 -3.28
C TYR A 149 22.36 11.09 -4.02
N LEU A 150 23.41 11.89 -3.76
CA LEU A 150 24.73 11.63 -4.35
C LEU A 150 25.59 10.75 -3.46
N ALA A 151 26.06 9.64 -4.02
CA ALA A 151 27.08 8.79 -3.46
C ALA A 151 28.31 8.84 -4.38
N PRO A 152 29.49 9.09 -3.80
CA PRO A 152 30.57 9.90 -4.41
C PRO A 152 30.22 10.54 -5.78
N PHE A 153 29.41 11.60 -5.76
CA PHE A 153 28.94 12.38 -6.93
C PHE A 153 27.96 11.68 -7.88
N VAL A 154 27.88 10.35 -7.87
CA VAL A 154 26.92 9.58 -8.66
C VAL A 154 25.54 9.66 -8.02
N ALA A 155 24.52 9.92 -8.83
CA ALA A 155 23.14 9.85 -8.40
C ALA A 155 22.72 8.40 -8.15
N VAL A 156 22.32 8.14 -6.91
CA VAL A 156 21.73 6.87 -6.49
C VAL A 156 20.34 7.13 -5.92
N SER A 157 19.47 6.13 -5.98
CA SER A 157 18.19 6.21 -5.29
C SER A 157 18.42 6.02 -3.79
N ASN A 158 17.67 6.73 -2.96
CA ASN A 158 17.45 6.27 -1.60
C ASN A 158 16.86 4.84 -1.67
N CYS A 159 17.23 4.00 -0.71
CA CYS A 159 16.52 2.74 -0.55
C CYS A 159 15.39 3.00 0.43
N GLN A 160 14.23 3.40 -0.10
CA GLN A 160 12.92 3.23 0.57
C GLN A 160 12.64 1.75 0.91
N ASN A 161 13.47 0.84 0.40
CA ASN A 161 13.16 -0.58 0.22
C ASN A 161 14.05 -1.54 1.03
N TRP A 162 14.65 -1.16 2.16
CA TRP A 162 15.20 -2.21 3.04
C TRP A 162 14.06 -3.03 3.69
N ASP A 163 13.02 -2.36 4.21
CA ASP A 163 11.84 -3.04 4.77
C ASP A 163 10.81 -3.44 3.68
N MET A 164 10.69 -2.68 2.58
CA MET A 164 9.62 -2.90 1.59
C MET A 164 10.01 -3.77 0.38
N SER A 165 11.29 -4.09 0.15
CA SER A 165 11.69 -5.06 -0.91
C SER A 165 12.04 -6.46 -0.41
N LYS A 166 11.79 -6.74 0.88
CA LYS A 166 11.90 -8.09 1.46
C LYS A 166 10.55 -8.60 1.96
N SER A 167 9.55 -8.40 1.12
CA SER A 167 8.83 -9.59 0.65
C SER A 167 9.84 -10.55 -0.02
N ARG A 168 10.62 -11.25 0.80
CA ARG A 168 11.26 -12.53 0.43
C ARG A 168 10.43 -13.70 0.93
N GLU A 169 9.16 -13.44 1.19
CA GLU A 169 8.12 -14.44 1.33
C GLU A 169 7.15 -14.45 0.13
N MET A 170 7.17 -13.48 -0.81
CA MET A 170 6.36 -13.62 -2.04
C MET A 170 6.90 -14.66 -3.02
N ASP A 171 8.21 -14.90 -3.11
CA ASP A 171 8.70 -16.01 -3.96
C ASP A 171 8.42 -17.40 -3.34
N THR A 172 8.03 -17.47 -2.06
CA THR A 172 7.65 -18.72 -1.38
C THR A 172 6.14 -18.88 -1.19
N LEU A 173 5.34 -17.82 -1.35
CA LEU A 173 3.87 -17.83 -1.18
C LEU A 173 3.05 -17.34 -2.37
N ALA A 174 3.64 -16.72 -3.41
CA ALA A 174 2.89 -16.27 -4.58
C ALA A 174 2.89 -17.34 -5.68
N ASP A 175 1.74 -17.99 -5.86
CA ASP A 175 1.45 -18.69 -7.10
C ASP A 175 1.28 -17.64 -8.21
N ARG A 176 1.98 -17.81 -9.34
CA ARG A 176 1.69 -17.04 -10.55
C ARG A 176 0.33 -17.46 -11.07
N ALA A 177 -0.53 -16.49 -11.35
CA ALA A 177 -1.84 -16.74 -11.94
C ALA A 177 -2.20 -15.64 -12.93
N SER A 178 -2.67 -16.02 -14.10
CA SER A 178 -3.32 -15.10 -15.03
C SER A 178 -4.74 -14.74 -14.57
N PRO A 179 -5.31 -13.64 -15.06
CA PRO A 179 -6.74 -13.31 -14.88
C PRO A 179 -7.69 -14.47 -15.18
N GLU A 180 -7.42 -15.22 -16.25
CA GLU A 180 -8.22 -16.36 -16.70
C GLU A 180 -8.06 -17.54 -15.74
N GLU A 181 -6.85 -17.82 -15.27
CA GLU A 181 -6.59 -18.90 -14.29
C GLU A 181 -7.34 -18.64 -12.97
N LEU A 182 -7.38 -17.39 -12.52
CA LEU A 182 -8.18 -16.99 -11.35
C LEU A 182 -9.68 -17.18 -11.60
N ALA A 183 -10.17 -16.74 -12.75
CA ALA A 183 -11.58 -16.85 -13.11
C ALA A 183 -12.02 -18.32 -13.27
N ASP A 184 -11.16 -19.17 -13.85
CA ASP A 184 -11.39 -20.61 -13.99
C ASP A 184 -11.35 -21.34 -12.65
N ALA A 185 -10.42 -20.96 -11.77
CA ALA A 185 -10.37 -21.50 -10.42
C ALA A 185 -11.62 -21.12 -9.61
N ALA A 186 -12.02 -19.85 -9.65
CA ALA A 186 -13.23 -19.38 -9.00
C ALA A 186 -14.49 -20.08 -9.54
N ASN A 187 -14.59 -20.26 -10.87
CA ASN A 187 -15.70 -20.98 -11.49
C ASN A 187 -15.75 -22.45 -11.07
N ARG A 188 -14.60 -23.14 -11.12
CA ARG A 188 -14.47 -24.55 -10.71
C ARG A 188 -14.86 -24.78 -9.25
N LEU A 189 -14.57 -23.81 -8.40
CA LEU A 189 -14.90 -23.85 -6.97
C LEU A 189 -16.33 -23.37 -6.67
N GLY A 190 -17.09 -22.94 -7.68
CA GLY A 190 -18.45 -22.41 -7.51
C GLY A 190 -18.49 -21.08 -6.75
N CYS A 191 -17.42 -20.29 -6.80
CA CYS A 191 -17.34 -18.99 -6.14
C CYS A 191 -18.34 -18.01 -6.76
N ALA A 192 -19.14 -17.35 -5.93
CA ALA A 192 -20.07 -16.31 -6.38
C ALA A 192 -19.35 -14.99 -6.75
N SER A 193 -18.16 -14.77 -6.19
CA SER A 193 -17.36 -13.56 -6.41
C SER A 193 -15.88 -13.77 -6.11
N VAL A 194 -15.04 -12.90 -6.65
CA VAL A 194 -13.62 -12.74 -6.31
C VAL A 194 -13.41 -11.37 -5.68
N ALA A 195 -12.63 -11.30 -4.60
CA ALA A 195 -12.30 -10.07 -3.91
C ALA A 195 -10.80 -9.74 -4.05
N PHE A 196 -10.50 -8.51 -4.43
CA PHE A 196 -9.14 -7.97 -4.43
C PHE A 196 -8.88 -7.24 -3.10
N THR A 197 -7.94 -7.75 -2.30
CA THR A 197 -7.72 -7.31 -0.91
C THR A 197 -6.28 -7.60 -0.45
N TYR A 198 -5.99 -7.37 0.85
CA TYR A 198 -4.69 -7.36 1.53
C TYR A 198 -3.77 -6.22 1.09
N ASN A 199 -3.44 -6.20 -0.20
CA ASN A 199 -2.84 -5.03 -0.83
C ASN A 199 -3.95 -4.19 -1.47
N ASP A 200 -3.73 -2.89 -1.57
CA ASP A 200 -4.69 -2.03 -2.24
C ASP A 200 -4.75 -2.38 -3.74
N PRO A 201 -5.92 -2.77 -4.29
CA PRO A 201 -6.05 -3.10 -5.71
C PRO A 201 -5.75 -1.94 -6.64
N VAL A 202 -5.72 -0.70 -6.15
CA VAL A 202 -5.26 0.47 -6.93
C VAL A 202 -3.80 0.33 -7.35
N VAL A 203 -2.96 -0.37 -6.58
CA VAL A 203 -1.53 -0.55 -6.91
C VAL A 203 -1.31 -1.54 -8.06
N PHE A 204 -2.27 -2.43 -8.31
CA PHE A 204 -2.24 -3.43 -9.39
C PHE A 204 -3.51 -3.36 -10.24
N MET A 205 -3.97 -2.13 -10.50
CA MET A 205 -5.29 -1.83 -11.06
C MET A 205 -5.57 -2.58 -12.36
N GLU A 206 -4.58 -2.64 -13.26
CA GLU A 206 -4.67 -3.31 -14.56
C GLU A 206 -4.96 -4.81 -14.39
N TYR A 207 -4.23 -5.47 -13.49
CA TYR A 207 -4.42 -6.89 -13.21
C TYR A 207 -5.79 -7.17 -12.56
N ALA A 208 -6.23 -6.30 -11.65
CA ALA A 208 -7.55 -6.41 -11.03
C ALA A 208 -8.68 -6.21 -12.05
N ILE A 209 -8.54 -5.22 -12.95
CA ILE A 209 -9.46 -4.94 -14.07
C ILE A 209 -9.57 -6.15 -14.99
N ASP A 210 -8.46 -6.72 -15.43
CA ASP A 210 -8.46 -7.85 -16.35
C ASP A 210 -9.03 -9.11 -15.68
N THR A 211 -8.72 -9.34 -14.40
CA THR A 211 -9.32 -10.43 -13.62
C THR A 211 -10.83 -10.23 -13.46
N ALA A 212 -11.30 -9.00 -13.23
CA ALA A 212 -12.72 -8.70 -13.13
C ALA A 212 -13.45 -8.94 -14.46
N ARG A 213 -12.82 -8.61 -15.59
CA ARG A 213 -13.35 -8.94 -16.94
C ARG A 213 -13.47 -10.45 -17.13
N ALA A 214 -12.41 -11.21 -16.81
CA ALA A 214 -12.40 -12.66 -16.93
C ALA A 214 -13.43 -13.34 -16.03
N CYS A 215 -13.62 -12.85 -14.80
CA CYS A 215 -14.64 -13.32 -13.86
C CYS A 215 -16.05 -13.03 -14.37
N ARG A 216 -16.31 -11.82 -14.88
CA ARG A 216 -17.62 -11.44 -15.41
C ARG A 216 -18.04 -12.31 -16.59
N ALA A 217 -17.11 -12.70 -17.46
CA ALA A 217 -17.38 -13.63 -18.56
C ALA A 217 -17.89 -15.01 -18.09
N ARG A 218 -17.67 -15.36 -16.82
CA ARG A 218 -18.12 -16.61 -16.18
C ARG A 218 -19.27 -16.38 -15.18
N GLY A 219 -19.85 -15.18 -15.14
CA GLY A 219 -20.92 -14.84 -14.19
C GLY A 219 -20.44 -14.65 -12.75
N ILE A 220 -19.13 -14.49 -12.53
CA ILE A 220 -18.52 -14.30 -11.21
C ILE A 220 -18.36 -12.81 -10.95
N ARG A 221 -18.86 -12.36 -9.80
CA ARG A 221 -18.79 -10.94 -9.41
C ARG A 221 -17.41 -10.54 -8.91
N SER A 222 -17.10 -9.25 -8.98
CA SER A 222 -15.82 -8.69 -8.53
C SER A 222 -16.03 -7.72 -7.37
N VAL A 223 -15.20 -7.84 -6.33
CA VAL A 223 -15.26 -7.01 -5.12
C VAL A 223 -13.91 -6.32 -4.90
N ALA A 224 -13.91 -5.02 -4.67
CA ALA A 224 -12.71 -4.27 -4.30
C ALA A 224 -12.67 -3.99 -2.80
N VAL A 225 -11.57 -4.30 -2.12
CA VAL A 225 -11.29 -3.83 -0.75
C VAL A 225 -10.11 -2.87 -0.84
N THR A 226 -10.35 -1.57 -0.68
CA THR A 226 -9.41 -0.51 -1.08
C THR A 226 -9.45 0.68 -0.12
N ALA A 227 -8.36 1.46 -0.05
CA ALA A 227 -8.35 2.76 0.58
C ALA A 227 -9.12 3.82 -0.23
N GLY A 228 -9.48 3.54 -1.49
CA GLY A 228 -10.24 4.46 -2.34
C GLY A 228 -9.49 5.74 -2.71
N TYR A 229 -8.16 5.76 -2.53
CA TYR A 229 -7.31 6.91 -2.82
C TYR A 229 -6.92 6.91 -4.30
N MET A 230 -7.74 7.56 -5.14
CA MET A 230 -7.61 7.51 -6.59
C MET A 230 -7.91 8.87 -7.23
N CYS A 231 -7.23 9.19 -8.33
CA CYS A 231 -7.62 10.28 -9.23
C CYS A 231 -8.94 9.95 -9.95
N ALA A 232 -9.62 10.97 -10.48
CA ALA A 232 -10.95 10.84 -11.07
C ALA A 232 -11.01 9.86 -12.25
N GLU A 233 -10.06 9.92 -13.19
CA GLU A 233 -10.08 9.09 -14.39
C GLU A 233 -9.81 7.61 -14.10
N PRO A 234 -8.73 7.23 -13.36
CA PRO A 234 -8.50 5.84 -12.98
C PRO A 234 -9.64 5.26 -12.11
N ARG A 235 -10.22 6.08 -11.24
CA ARG A 235 -11.38 5.71 -10.42
C ARG A 235 -12.55 5.23 -11.28
N ALA A 236 -12.89 5.98 -12.32
CA ALA A 236 -13.98 5.65 -13.22
C ALA A 236 -13.71 4.42 -14.09
N GLU A 237 -12.45 4.09 -14.36
CA GLU A 237 -12.08 2.86 -15.05
C GLU A 237 -12.20 1.63 -14.14
N PHE A 238 -11.62 1.72 -12.94
CA PHE A 238 -11.59 0.63 -11.98
C PHE A 238 -12.99 0.20 -11.52
N PHE A 239 -13.80 1.15 -11.04
CA PHE A 239 -15.11 0.82 -10.47
C PHE A 239 -16.16 0.42 -11.50
N ARG A 240 -15.95 0.70 -12.79
CA ARG A 240 -16.84 0.23 -13.87
C ARG A 240 -16.94 -1.28 -13.94
N LEU A 241 -15.90 -1.98 -13.48
CA LEU A 241 -15.84 -3.44 -13.53
C LEU A 241 -16.06 -4.12 -12.18
N MET A 242 -16.22 -3.36 -11.10
CA MET A 242 -16.52 -3.89 -9.77
C MET A 242 -18.03 -3.99 -9.57
N ASP A 243 -18.48 -5.02 -8.87
CA ASP A 243 -19.88 -5.20 -8.48
C ASP A 243 -20.11 -4.71 -7.04
N ALA A 244 -19.08 -4.81 -6.19
CA ALA A 244 -19.10 -4.24 -4.85
C ALA A 244 -17.73 -3.67 -4.42
N ALA A 245 -17.74 -2.78 -3.42
CA ALA A 245 -16.52 -2.22 -2.83
C ALA A 245 -16.63 -2.06 -1.30
N ASN A 246 -15.57 -2.39 -0.57
CA ASN A 246 -15.37 -1.90 0.79
C ASN A 246 -14.26 -0.85 0.75
N VAL A 247 -14.62 0.40 1.06
CA VAL A 247 -13.69 1.54 1.03
C VAL A 247 -13.28 1.91 2.45
N ASP A 248 -11.98 1.96 2.70
CA ASP A 248 -11.45 2.34 4.00
C ASP A 248 -11.42 3.86 4.17
N LEU A 249 -12.44 4.41 4.83
CA LEU A 249 -12.41 5.78 5.36
C LEU A 249 -11.67 5.74 6.70
N LYS A 250 -10.35 5.83 6.66
CA LYS A 250 -9.47 5.53 7.80
C LYS A 250 -9.58 6.55 8.93
N ALA A 251 -9.93 7.79 8.64
CA ALA A 251 -10.11 8.87 9.61
C ALA A 251 -10.93 10.01 8.99
N PHE A 252 -11.20 11.06 9.76
CA PHE A 252 -11.90 12.26 9.26
C PHE A 252 -11.13 13.56 9.53
N THR A 253 -9.80 13.43 9.52
CA THR A 253 -8.85 14.53 9.68
C THR A 253 -7.69 14.40 8.69
N GLU A 254 -7.28 15.52 8.08
CA GLU A 254 -6.10 15.56 7.21
C GLU A 254 -4.81 15.19 7.97
N ARG A 255 -4.75 15.48 9.27
CA ARG A 255 -3.61 15.12 10.14
C ARG A 255 -3.34 13.61 10.08
N PHE A 256 -4.38 12.79 10.22
CA PHE A 256 -4.24 11.33 10.21
C PHE A 256 -3.74 10.85 8.85
N TYR A 257 -4.37 11.33 7.77
CA TYR A 257 -3.99 10.96 6.41
C TYR A 257 -2.53 11.36 6.09
N TYR A 258 -2.13 12.57 6.45
CA TYR A 258 -0.76 13.03 6.23
C TYR A 258 0.27 12.27 7.07
N LYS A 259 0.04 12.13 8.39
CA LYS A 259 1.04 11.57 9.31
C LYS A 259 1.11 10.05 9.32
N ILE A 260 -0.03 9.38 9.20
CA ILE A 260 -0.13 7.92 9.36
C ILE A 260 -0.23 7.23 8.01
N CYS A 261 -1.01 7.77 7.08
CA CYS A 261 -1.22 7.13 5.77
C CYS A 261 -0.25 7.61 4.69
N GLY A 262 0.34 8.80 4.83
CA GLY A 262 1.13 9.43 3.76
C GLY A 262 0.27 9.90 2.58
N GLY A 263 -0.99 10.28 2.82
CA GLY A 263 -1.95 10.71 1.80
C GLY A 263 -2.82 11.88 2.25
N ALA A 264 -3.98 12.04 1.60
CA ALA A 264 -4.96 13.09 1.88
C ALA A 264 -6.38 12.50 2.05
N LEU A 265 -7.22 13.16 2.84
CA LEU A 265 -8.61 12.71 3.08
C LEU A 265 -9.50 12.95 1.85
N ALA A 266 -9.36 14.11 1.21
CA ALA A 266 -10.26 14.54 0.13
C ALA A 266 -10.45 13.51 -1.00
N PRO A 267 -9.40 12.87 -1.56
CA PRO A 267 -9.57 11.89 -2.63
C PRO A 267 -10.44 10.68 -2.24
N VAL A 268 -10.40 10.26 -0.96
CA VAL A 268 -11.24 9.15 -0.47
C VAL A 268 -12.70 9.58 -0.37
N LEU A 269 -12.96 10.80 0.11
CA LEU A 269 -14.32 11.35 0.18
C LEU A 269 -14.92 11.52 -1.23
N GLU A 270 -14.15 12.01 -2.17
CA GLU A 270 -14.55 12.13 -3.58
C GLU A 270 -14.88 10.75 -4.18
N THR A 271 -14.11 9.72 -3.83
CA THR A 271 -14.39 8.35 -4.29
C THR A 271 -15.71 7.81 -3.73
N LEU A 272 -16.00 8.06 -2.45
CA LEU A 272 -17.27 7.66 -1.84
C LEU A 272 -18.47 8.41 -2.47
N GLU A 273 -18.34 9.72 -2.70
CA GLU A 273 -19.39 10.48 -3.39
C GLU A 273 -19.59 10.01 -4.83
N TYR A 274 -18.51 9.71 -5.56
CA TYR A 274 -18.56 9.12 -6.90
C TYR A 274 -19.32 7.78 -6.90
N LEU A 275 -18.95 6.86 -6.01
CA LEU A 275 -19.62 5.55 -5.89
C LEU A 275 -21.12 5.72 -5.67
N LYS A 276 -21.51 6.63 -4.77
CA LYS A 276 -22.92 6.90 -4.45
C LYS A 276 -23.71 7.52 -5.59
N ARG A 277 -23.12 8.46 -6.32
CA ARG A 277 -23.86 9.34 -7.25
C ARG A 277 -23.80 8.87 -8.69
N GLU A 278 -22.71 8.20 -9.06
CA GLU A 278 -22.38 7.96 -10.47
C GLU A 278 -22.30 6.48 -10.82
N THR A 279 -22.41 5.58 -9.84
CA THR A 279 -22.27 4.13 -10.06
C THR A 279 -23.44 3.32 -9.51
N ARG A 280 -23.48 2.03 -9.88
CA ARG A 280 -24.35 1.01 -9.27
C ARG A 280 -23.59 0.05 -8.36
N VAL A 281 -22.32 0.34 -8.08
CA VAL A 281 -21.47 -0.49 -7.24
C VAL A 281 -22.07 -0.49 -5.83
N TRP A 282 -22.35 -1.67 -5.28
CA TRP A 282 -22.71 -1.76 -3.87
C TRP A 282 -21.47 -1.44 -3.04
N PHE A 283 -21.53 -0.46 -2.15
CA PHE A 283 -20.36 -0.13 -1.36
C PHE A 283 -20.64 0.01 0.13
N GLU A 284 -19.63 -0.33 0.90
CA GLU A 284 -19.59 -0.28 2.36
C GLU A 284 -18.33 0.48 2.78
N ILE A 285 -18.37 1.06 3.98
CA ILE A 285 -17.27 1.85 4.52
C ILE A 285 -16.70 1.12 5.73
N THR A 286 -15.37 1.01 5.79
CA THR A 286 -14.69 0.51 6.99
C THR A 286 -13.80 1.59 7.60
N THR A 287 -13.87 1.75 8.91
CA THR A 287 -13.00 2.61 9.70
C THR A 287 -12.38 1.79 10.84
N LEU A 288 -11.07 1.53 10.72
CA LEU A 288 -10.29 0.91 11.79
C LEU A 288 -10.02 1.96 12.88
N LEU A 289 -10.57 1.77 14.07
CA LEU A 289 -10.40 2.73 15.17
C LEU A 289 -9.11 2.44 15.93
N ILE A 290 -8.21 3.42 15.99
CA ILE A 290 -6.92 3.38 16.66
C ILE A 290 -6.99 4.32 17.88
N PRO A 291 -6.83 3.80 19.11
CA PRO A 291 -6.94 4.62 20.32
C PRO A 291 -6.00 5.83 20.32
N GLY A 292 -6.59 7.02 20.52
CA GLY A 292 -5.88 8.30 20.56
C GLY A 292 -5.48 8.86 19.19
N GLU A 293 -5.90 8.25 18.08
CA GLU A 293 -5.61 8.77 16.74
C GLU A 293 -6.87 9.21 15.97
N ASN A 294 -7.92 8.39 15.94
CA ASN A 294 -9.16 8.64 15.19
C ASN A 294 -10.44 8.20 15.93
N ASP A 295 -10.37 7.94 17.24
CA ASP A 295 -11.47 7.39 18.05
C ASP A 295 -12.16 8.41 18.98
N SER A 296 -11.86 9.70 18.80
CA SER A 296 -12.51 10.79 19.55
C SER A 296 -13.96 10.98 19.13
N ASP A 297 -14.82 11.35 20.08
CA ASP A 297 -16.26 11.53 19.83
C ASP A 297 -16.52 12.61 18.77
N ASP A 298 -15.78 13.73 18.80
CA ASP A 298 -15.89 14.80 17.80
C ASP A 298 -15.53 14.33 16.39
N GLU A 299 -14.51 13.49 16.25
CA GLU A 299 -14.12 12.96 14.94
C GLU A 299 -15.13 11.94 14.42
N LEU A 300 -15.62 11.06 15.29
CA LEU A 300 -16.66 10.07 14.98
C LEU A 300 -17.97 10.76 14.58
N ASP A 301 -18.36 11.83 15.28
CA ASP A 301 -19.53 12.62 14.96
C ASP A 301 -19.41 13.26 13.57
N ARG A 302 -18.27 13.91 13.28
CA ARG A 302 -18.02 14.50 11.96
C ARG A 302 -17.99 13.46 10.84
N LEU A 303 -17.34 12.31 11.06
CA LEU A 303 -17.28 11.22 10.09
C LEU A 303 -18.68 10.69 9.76
N THR A 304 -19.45 10.37 10.80
CA THR A 304 -20.75 9.72 10.65
C THR A 304 -21.83 10.67 10.17
N GLY A 305 -21.81 11.93 10.62
CA GLY A 305 -22.65 13.01 10.11
C GLY A 305 -22.39 13.25 8.62
N TRP A 306 -21.13 13.30 8.19
CA TRP A 306 -20.81 13.44 6.77
C TRP A 306 -21.32 12.26 5.93
N ILE A 307 -21.19 11.02 6.42
CA ILE A 307 -21.76 9.85 5.72
C ILE A 307 -23.28 9.98 5.59
N GLY A 308 -23.97 10.32 6.69
CA GLY A 308 -25.42 10.51 6.71
C GLY A 308 -25.88 11.57 5.71
N ASP A 309 -25.20 12.72 5.70
CA ASP A 309 -25.53 13.87 4.85
C ASP A 309 -25.20 13.65 3.38
N ARG A 310 -24.03 13.06 3.07
CA ARG A 310 -23.50 12.98 1.70
C ARG A 310 -23.85 11.68 0.99
N LEU A 311 -23.92 10.58 1.73
CA LEU A 311 -24.11 9.24 1.19
C LEU A 311 -25.47 8.63 1.56
N GLY A 312 -26.08 9.13 2.63
CA GLY A 312 -27.38 8.70 3.12
C GLY A 312 -27.30 7.61 4.20
N PRO A 313 -28.42 7.33 4.88
CA PRO A 313 -28.46 6.49 6.07
C PRO A 313 -28.30 4.98 5.79
N ASP A 314 -28.37 4.59 4.52
CA ASP A 314 -28.42 3.20 4.07
C ASP A 314 -27.04 2.63 3.68
N VAL A 315 -25.99 3.46 3.62
CA VAL A 315 -24.62 2.97 3.35
C VAL A 315 -24.06 2.30 4.61
N PRO A 316 -23.69 1.01 4.56
CA PRO A 316 -23.10 0.34 5.71
C PRO A 316 -21.78 0.96 6.16
N LEU A 317 -21.62 1.09 7.48
CA LEU A 317 -20.38 1.52 8.13
C LEU A 317 -19.92 0.46 9.13
N HIS A 318 -18.65 0.09 9.05
CA HIS A 318 -18.00 -0.87 9.94
C HIS A 318 -16.93 -0.17 10.76
N PHE A 319 -17.06 -0.19 12.09
CA PHE A 319 -15.99 0.15 13.00
C PHE A 319 -15.24 -1.10 13.41
N THR A 320 -13.96 -1.18 13.09
CA THR A 320 -13.13 -2.36 13.39
C THR A 320 -12.10 -2.06 14.47
N ALA A 321 -11.86 -3.03 15.36
CA ALA A 321 -10.81 -2.94 16.36
C ALA A 321 -9.41 -3.04 15.75
N PHE A 322 -8.55 -2.09 16.11
CA PHE A 322 -7.11 -2.15 15.90
C PHE A 322 -6.47 -3.15 16.87
N HIS A 323 -5.48 -3.88 16.35
CA HIS A 323 -4.56 -4.70 17.12
C HIS A 323 -3.14 -4.16 16.91
N PRO A 324 -2.34 -3.96 17.99
CA PRO A 324 -0.99 -3.43 17.85
C PRO A 324 -0.08 -4.46 17.19
N ASP A 325 0.36 -4.15 15.97
CA ASP A 325 1.27 -4.98 15.19
C ASP A 325 2.33 -4.13 14.49
N TRP A 326 3.43 -4.78 14.11
CA TRP A 326 4.50 -4.20 13.31
C TRP A 326 5.13 -2.91 13.89
N LYS A 327 4.86 -1.74 13.29
CA LYS A 327 5.47 -0.44 13.69
C LYS A 327 4.60 0.39 14.63
N MET A 328 3.35 0.03 14.86
CA MET A 328 2.42 0.78 15.74
C MET A 328 2.14 -0.02 17.01
N LEU A 329 3.19 -0.28 17.78
CA LEU A 329 3.13 -1.07 19.02
C LEU A 329 2.92 -0.21 20.27
N ASP A 330 3.00 1.10 20.14
CA ASP A 330 2.86 2.10 21.20
C ASP A 330 1.39 2.39 21.56
N LYS A 331 0.46 1.96 20.71
CA LYS A 331 -0.99 2.12 20.92
C LYS A 331 -1.59 0.82 21.48
N PRO A 332 -2.56 0.89 22.40
CA PRO A 332 -3.25 -0.30 22.87
C PRO A 332 -4.20 -0.86 21.81
N ARG A 333 -4.58 -2.13 21.95
CA ARG A 333 -5.71 -2.72 21.20
C ARG A 333 -6.97 -1.90 21.47
N THR A 334 -7.81 -1.70 20.45
CA THR A 334 -9.08 -0.98 20.59
C THR A 334 -10.01 -1.71 21.55
N PRO A 335 -10.45 -1.06 22.64
CA PRO A 335 -11.43 -1.65 23.54
C PRO A 335 -12.78 -1.84 22.84
N SER A 336 -13.50 -2.92 23.17
CA SER A 336 -14.87 -3.15 22.67
C SER A 336 -15.80 -1.96 22.99
N ALA A 337 -15.65 -1.35 24.17
CA ALA A 337 -16.41 -0.16 24.55
C ALA A 337 -16.21 1.03 23.59
N THR A 338 -15.04 1.18 22.97
CA THR A 338 -14.79 2.22 21.94
C THR A 338 -15.61 1.93 20.69
N LEU A 339 -15.70 0.67 20.26
CA LEU A 339 -16.54 0.28 19.11
C LEU A 339 -18.02 0.49 19.41
N THR A 340 -18.50 0.06 20.60
CA THR A 340 -19.89 0.28 21.03
C THR A 340 -20.23 1.77 21.06
N ARG A 341 -19.34 2.61 21.59
CA ARG A 341 -19.50 4.07 21.61
C ARG A 341 -19.59 4.65 20.20
N ALA A 342 -18.66 4.31 19.31
CA ALA A 342 -18.66 4.77 17.93
C ALA A 342 -19.93 4.35 17.18
N ARG A 343 -20.41 3.11 17.41
CA ARG A 343 -21.68 2.63 16.87
C ARG A 343 -22.86 3.46 17.36
N HIS A 344 -22.94 3.79 18.65
CA HIS A 344 -24.01 4.62 19.18
C HIS A 344 -24.02 6.03 18.57
N ILE A 345 -22.85 6.67 18.41
CA ILE A 345 -22.72 7.98 17.76
C ILE A 345 -23.25 7.91 16.31
N ALA A 346 -22.82 6.91 15.55
CA ALA A 346 -23.25 6.72 14.17
C ALA A 346 -24.77 6.51 14.02
N LEU A 347 -25.37 5.70 14.91
CA LEU A 347 -26.81 5.49 14.95
C LEU A 347 -27.57 6.75 15.36
N ALA A 348 -27.04 7.53 16.30
CA ALA A 348 -27.60 8.81 16.71
C ALA A 348 -27.59 9.84 15.56
N ASN A 349 -26.58 9.77 14.70
CA ASN A 349 -26.48 10.54 13.45
C ASN A 349 -27.35 9.99 12.31
N GLY A 350 -28.20 9.00 12.59
CA GLY A 350 -29.24 8.52 11.69
C GLY A 350 -28.81 7.43 10.71
N LEU A 351 -27.57 6.93 10.80
CA LEU A 351 -27.15 5.76 10.04
C LEU A 351 -27.92 4.52 10.53
N ARG A 352 -28.34 3.65 9.60
CA ARG A 352 -29.18 2.48 9.91
C ARG A 352 -28.38 1.20 10.06
N TYR A 353 -27.26 1.10 9.36
CA TYR A 353 -26.45 -0.12 9.26
C TYR A 353 -25.03 0.16 9.72
N VAL A 354 -24.83 0.06 11.04
CA VAL A 354 -23.53 0.30 11.67
C VAL A 354 -23.10 -0.97 12.39
N TYR A 355 -21.92 -1.46 12.03
CA TYR A 355 -21.39 -2.74 12.47
C TYR A 355 -20.09 -2.59 13.24
N THR A 356 -19.84 -3.54 14.14
CA THR A 356 -18.57 -3.67 14.86
C THR A 356 -17.83 -4.91 14.36
N GLY A 357 -16.54 -4.77 14.02
CA GLY A 357 -15.71 -5.87 13.53
C GLY A 357 -14.38 -5.99 14.28
N ASN A 358 -13.61 -7.04 13.96
CA ASN A 358 -12.40 -7.44 14.70
C ASN A 358 -12.62 -7.75 16.21
N VAL A 359 -13.88 -7.99 16.59
CA VAL A 359 -14.32 -8.44 17.92
C VAL A 359 -15.48 -9.43 17.79
N HIS A 360 -15.68 -10.24 18.84
CA HIS A 360 -16.94 -10.96 19.05
C HIS A 360 -17.97 -10.00 19.63
N ASP A 361 -18.97 -9.64 18.84
CA ASP A 361 -20.05 -8.73 19.24
C ASP A 361 -21.33 -9.10 18.47
N ARG A 362 -22.15 -9.96 19.10
CA ARG A 362 -23.42 -10.40 18.53
C ARG A 362 -24.39 -9.24 18.32
N GLU A 363 -24.34 -8.21 19.16
CA GLU A 363 -25.25 -7.08 19.07
C GLU A 363 -24.81 -6.14 17.95
N GLY A 364 -23.54 -5.74 17.96
CA GLY A 364 -22.94 -4.81 17.00
C GLY A 364 -22.69 -5.41 15.63
N GLY A 365 -22.42 -6.72 15.49
CA GLY A 365 -22.19 -7.39 14.21
C GLY A 365 -23.46 -7.75 13.43
N SER A 366 -24.63 -7.67 14.07
CA SER A 366 -25.90 -8.09 13.50
C SER A 366 -26.62 -6.99 12.72
N THR A 367 -27.38 -7.37 11.68
CA THR A 367 -28.26 -6.47 10.93
C THR A 367 -29.64 -6.43 11.57
N TYR A 368 -30.19 -5.22 11.75
CA TYR A 368 -31.53 -5.00 12.28
C TYR A 368 -32.42 -4.32 11.25
N CYS A 369 -33.72 -4.60 11.30
CA CYS A 369 -34.69 -3.88 10.48
C CYS A 369 -34.80 -2.42 10.95
N PRO A 370 -34.61 -1.41 10.09
CA PRO A 370 -34.72 -0.02 10.50
C PRO A 370 -36.15 0.38 10.88
N HIS A 371 -37.16 -0.41 10.49
CA HIS A 371 -38.57 -0.13 10.76
C HIS A 371 -39.10 -0.82 12.03
N CYS A 372 -38.89 -2.13 12.16
CA CYS A 372 -39.45 -2.92 13.28
C CYS A 372 -38.41 -3.37 14.31
N HIS A 373 -37.14 -3.00 14.13
CA HIS A 373 -36.00 -3.32 15.00
C HIS A 373 -35.74 -4.80 15.24
N THR A 374 -36.39 -5.70 14.49
CA THR A 374 -36.09 -7.12 14.53
C THR A 374 -34.69 -7.37 14.03
N ARG A 375 -33.91 -8.16 14.77
CA ARG A 375 -32.65 -8.73 14.28
C ARG A 375 -32.93 -9.62 13.08
N LEU A 376 -32.37 -9.24 11.94
CA LEU A 376 -32.62 -9.86 10.64
C LEU A 376 -31.53 -10.85 10.25
N ILE A 377 -30.28 -10.46 10.46
CA ILE A 377 -29.12 -11.31 10.23
C ILE A 377 -28.30 -11.24 11.49
N GLU A 378 -28.30 -12.32 12.25
CA GLU A 378 -27.41 -12.45 13.39
C GLU A 378 -26.01 -12.80 12.93
N ARG A 379 -25.01 -12.07 13.43
CA ARG A 379 -23.60 -12.38 13.22
C ARG A 379 -22.84 -12.30 14.53
N ASP A 380 -21.99 -13.28 14.75
CA ASP A 380 -20.91 -13.19 15.72
C ASP A 380 -19.65 -13.68 15.01
N TRP A 381 -18.72 -12.76 14.76
CA TRP A 381 -17.54 -13.03 13.94
C TRP A 381 -17.93 -13.52 12.53
N TYR A 382 -17.36 -14.65 12.08
CA TYR A 382 -17.64 -15.26 10.79
C TYR A 382 -18.82 -16.25 10.82
N GLU A 383 -19.54 -16.35 11.94
CA GLU A 383 -20.69 -17.24 12.07
C GLU A 383 -22.01 -16.48 11.92
N LEU A 384 -22.92 -17.05 11.13
CA LEU A 384 -24.28 -16.56 10.96
C LEU A 384 -25.22 -17.34 11.86
N GLY A 385 -26.11 -16.63 12.56
CA GLY A 385 -27.17 -17.21 13.39
C GLY A 385 -28.53 -17.09 12.73
N GLU A 386 -29.47 -16.43 13.40
CA GLU A 386 -30.80 -16.13 12.86
C GLU A 386 -30.77 -15.45 11.50
N TRP A 387 -31.62 -15.92 10.58
CA TRP A 387 -31.86 -15.32 9.27
C TRP A 387 -33.35 -15.09 9.04
N LYS A 388 -33.79 -13.83 9.15
CA LYS A 388 -35.20 -13.40 9.07
C LYS A 388 -35.47 -12.50 7.85
N LEU A 389 -34.71 -12.71 6.79
CA LEU A 389 -34.90 -12.09 5.48
C LEU A 389 -35.51 -13.07 4.47
N THR A 390 -36.33 -12.58 3.56
CA THR A 390 -36.66 -13.30 2.33
C THR A 390 -35.42 -13.44 1.46
N ASP A 391 -35.50 -14.30 0.45
CA ASP A 391 -34.43 -14.55 -0.52
C ASP A 391 -34.03 -13.29 -1.31
N THR A 392 -34.91 -12.28 -1.33
CA THR A 392 -34.76 -10.99 -1.99
C THR A 392 -34.40 -9.83 -1.04
N GLY A 393 -34.10 -10.11 0.24
CA GLY A 393 -33.68 -9.08 1.19
C GLY A 393 -34.80 -8.31 1.88
N VAL A 394 -36.00 -8.88 1.98
CA VAL A 394 -37.14 -8.26 2.67
C VAL A 394 -37.29 -8.79 4.09
N CYS A 395 -37.55 -7.92 5.05
CA CYS A 395 -37.85 -8.32 6.43
C CYS A 395 -39.10 -9.22 6.49
N ARG A 396 -38.95 -10.45 6.97
CA ARG A 396 -40.07 -11.41 7.11
C ARG A 396 -41.13 -10.98 8.13
N ARG A 397 -40.83 -10.03 9.03
CA ARG A 397 -41.76 -9.57 10.06
C ARG A 397 -42.65 -8.42 9.60
N CYS A 398 -42.10 -7.42 8.91
CA CYS A 398 -42.81 -6.18 8.59
C CYS A 398 -42.80 -5.81 7.10
N GLY A 399 -42.12 -6.58 6.24
CA GLY A 399 -42.11 -6.33 4.80
C GLY A 399 -41.18 -5.20 4.35
N THR A 400 -40.43 -4.56 5.25
CA THR A 400 -39.44 -3.54 4.85
C THR A 400 -38.33 -4.17 4.01
N ALA A 401 -38.09 -3.64 2.81
CA ALA A 401 -36.93 -3.98 1.99
C ALA A 401 -35.65 -3.44 2.63
N ILE A 402 -34.64 -4.31 2.75
CA ILE A 402 -33.34 -3.95 3.31
C ILE A 402 -32.37 -3.68 2.16
N PRO A 403 -31.64 -2.54 2.17
CA PRO A 403 -30.57 -2.28 1.22
C PRO A 403 -29.49 -3.36 1.30
N GLY A 404 -29.09 -3.87 0.14
CA GLY A 404 -28.05 -4.89 0.03
C GLY A 404 -28.21 -5.75 -1.22
N VAL A 405 -27.24 -6.63 -1.45
CA VAL A 405 -27.25 -7.60 -2.54
C VAL A 405 -27.52 -8.98 -1.96
N PHE A 406 -28.72 -9.50 -2.19
CA PHE A 406 -29.18 -10.78 -1.64
C PHE A 406 -29.37 -11.81 -2.75
N ALA A 407 -28.95 -13.05 -2.49
CA ALA A 407 -29.03 -14.17 -3.43
C ALA A 407 -29.52 -15.43 -2.71
N GLY A 408 -30.70 -15.35 -2.08
CA GLY A 408 -31.29 -16.49 -1.37
C GLY A 408 -30.93 -16.58 0.11
N PRO A 409 -31.19 -17.75 0.74
CA PRO A 409 -30.82 -18.02 2.13
C PRO A 409 -29.28 -18.07 2.31
N PRO A 410 -28.77 -17.98 3.55
CA PRO A 410 -27.35 -18.06 3.81
C PRO A 410 -26.85 -19.47 3.46
N GLY A 411 -25.63 -19.54 2.91
CA GLY A 411 -24.94 -20.81 2.71
C GLY A 411 -24.44 -21.44 4.02
N ASP A 412 -23.87 -22.63 3.91
CA ASP A 412 -23.40 -23.46 5.04
C ASP A 412 -21.86 -23.51 5.18
N TRP A 413 -21.14 -22.67 4.43
CA TRP A 413 -19.68 -22.63 4.41
C TRP A 413 -19.06 -22.29 5.79
N GLY A 414 -19.73 -21.41 6.55
CA GLY A 414 -19.29 -20.97 7.88
C GLY A 414 -17.93 -20.25 7.87
N ALA A 415 -17.24 -20.28 9.01
CA ALA A 415 -15.95 -19.61 9.23
C ALA A 415 -14.73 -20.32 8.59
N ARG A 416 -14.94 -21.10 7.53
CA ARG A 416 -13.88 -21.93 6.92
C ARG A 416 -13.06 -21.15 5.91
N ARG A 417 -11.77 -21.47 5.81
CA ARG A 417 -10.87 -20.97 4.76
C ARG A 417 -10.35 -22.15 3.97
N LEU A 418 -10.42 -22.06 2.65
CA LEU A 418 -9.81 -23.03 1.74
C LEU A 418 -8.67 -22.33 0.99
N GLY A 419 -7.44 -22.75 1.25
CA GLY A 419 -6.30 -22.31 0.44
C GLY A 419 -6.39 -22.91 -0.96
N VAL A 420 -6.31 -22.07 -1.98
CA VAL A 420 -6.32 -22.50 -3.39
C VAL A 420 -4.89 -22.37 -3.92
N ARG A 421 -4.34 -23.45 -4.46
CA ARG A 421 -3.07 -23.43 -5.19
C ARG A 421 -3.36 -23.48 -6.68
N LEU A 422 -2.81 -22.53 -7.42
CA LEU A 422 -3.03 -22.37 -8.86
C LEU A 422 -1.93 -23.05 -9.68
N ALA A 423 -0.75 -23.27 -9.07
CA ALA A 423 0.32 -24.02 -9.69
C ALA A 423 0.00 -25.53 -9.79
N ALA A 424 -0.49 -25.97 -10.95
CA ALA A 424 -0.33 -27.35 -11.37
C ALA A 424 1.12 -27.54 -11.84
N ARG A 425 1.86 -28.45 -11.21
CA ARG A 425 3.09 -29.00 -11.78
C ARG A 425 2.78 -29.42 -13.22
N MET A 426 3.42 -28.81 -14.21
CA MET A 426 3.57 -29.40 -15.54
C MET A 426 4.37 -30.69 -15.37
N GLY A 427 3.67 -31.78 -15.07
CA GLY A 427 4.22 -33.11 -15.20
C GLY A 427 4.50 -33.35 -16.67
N THR A 428 5.77 -33.28 -17.04
CA THR A 428 6.26 -33.89 -18.27
C THR A 428 5.88 -35.37 -18.21
N ALA A 429 4.85 -35.75 -18.97
CA ALA A 429 4.67 -37.14 -19.37
C ALA A 429 5.95 -37.57 -20.09
N ARG A 430 6.63 -38.58 -19.54
CA ARG A 430 7.61 -39.38 -20.25
C ARG A 430 6.90 -40.53 -20.93
#